data_AF-A0A6S6VYI3-F1
#
_entry.id   AF-A0A6S6VYI3-F1
#
_cell.length_a   1.000
_cell.length_b   1.000
_cell.length_c   1.000
_cell.angle_alpha   90.00
_cell.angle_beta   90.00
_cell.angle_gamma   90.00
#
_symmetry.space_group_name_H-M   'P 1'
#
loop_
_entity.id
_entity.type
_entity.pdbx_description
1 polymer ?
#
loop_
_entity_poly.entity_id
_entity_poly.type
_entity_poly.pdbx_seq_one_letter_code
_entity_poly.pdbx_strand_id
1 'polypeptide(L)'
;MAQAANCHESTTSSHHSQQMAVAETDAPRSAKDPGVTHQRDSNHANSFGPNAPLRYLLFPAHANITAIELLTFLPNSIHCADFVHRFFTNGGSFPLLCTIVNQQRSLLSEWGKHGGRQSMYDAMKRAGNKGWGVKSHATLHEQSSETWDEASLDVGGYKTPGQLCKKQRIVENVPFRDLALDVKQLPHGDDALDLTRMVQYCVQHPLEPWLYPDDWDALLGLLGGPGEIRPEHTDREAFKRRTQIKSSQGHNLQSSTLVEAHEMNEGLKKRKADGSASTAEQKRRLQAVTPSTTALTTSGTPMPRTQKKRKRRGPNKAAEIKEDAKKEDSDGEKEERQEQEYVRSDEYVSPPVDAILPLPAAFAEAIHPESEALNITFLREGQVGEDDPYSAYAFGGPRYTPPFRRLYLIQQPDPADNSGWAENLRWAFVQNTLYRHPYRPDAWNESPEHMEQIVKIRRELCWMSDEYQEQLDEDASD
;
A
#
# COMPACT_ATOMS: atom_id res chain seq x y z
N MET A 1 -48.74 -2.37 42.93
CA MET A 1 -49.13 -3.72 42.46
C MET A 1 -48.26 -4.02 41.25
N ALA A 2 -47.06 -4.59 41.33
CA ALA A 2 -46.42 -5.46 42.34
C ALA A 2 -46.75 -6.96 42.22
N GLN A 3 -46.08 -7.63 41.28
CA GLN A 3 -45.66 -9.05 41.20
C GLN A 3 -44.82 -9.14 39.89
N ALA A 4 -43.60 -9.69 39.79
CA ALA A 4 -42.86 -10.72 40.52
C ALA A 4 -43.49 -12.13 40.42
N ALA A 5 -42.76 -13.20 40.10
CA ALA A 5 -41.40 -13.36 39.54
C ALA A 5 -41.27 -14.81 39.00
N ASN A 6 -40.21 -15.15 38.27
CA ASN A 6 -39.58 -16.46 38.43
C ASN A 6 -38.17 -16.53 37.83
N CYS A 7 -37.25 -17.10 38.60
CA CYS A 7 -35.92 -17.51 38.15
C CYS A 7 -35.94 -19.04 37.93
N HIS A 8 -35.06 -19.56 37.07
CA HIS A 8 -34.59 -20.93 37.18
C HIS A 8 -33.16 -21.04 36.67
N GLU A 9 -32.24 -21.34 37.58
CA GLU A 9 -30.84 -21.66 37.28
C GLU A 9 -30.62 -23.18 37.21
N SER A 10 -29.36 -23.54 36.94
CA SER A 10 -28.72 -24.82 37.28
C SER A 10 -29.09 -26.05 36.44
N THR A 11 -28.20 -26.37 35.49
CA THR A 11 -27.57 -27.70 35.51
C THR A 11 -26.08 -27.59 35.18
N THR A 12 -25.23 -27.98 36.11
CA THR A 12 -23.79 -28.16 35.87
C THR A 12 -23.53 -29.46 35.10
N SER A 13 -22.52 -29.47 34.23
CA SER A 13 -21.98 -30.71 33.65
C SER A 13 -20.47 -30.75 33.86
N SER A 14 -19.96 -31.94 34.19
CA SER A 14 -18.58 -32.20 34.59
C SER A 14 -17.97 -33.31 33.72
N HIS A 15 -16.66 -33.51 33.89
CA HIS A 15 -15.81 -34.43 33.12
C HIS A 15 -15.51 -33.96 31.68
N HIS A 16 -14.38 -34.33 31.05
CA HIS A 16 -13.36 -35.28 31.48
C HIS A 16 -11.96 -34.86 31.01
N SER A 17 -11.01 -34.63 31.91
CA SER A 17 -9.59 -34.49 31.54
C SER A 17 -8.95 -35.87 31.36
N GLN A 18 -8.53 -36.20 30.15
CA GLN A 18 -7.65 -37.33 29.89
C GLN A 18 -6.29 -36.84 29.36
N GLN A 19 -5.24 -37.13 30.13
CA GLN A 19 -3.88 -36.99 29.67
C GLN A 19 -3.56 -38.14 28.70
N MET A 20 -3.08 -37.82 27.51
CA MET A 20 -2.46 -38.78 26.60
C MET A 20 -0.97 -38.50 26.54
N ALA A 21 -0.18 -39.29 27.26
CA ALA A 21 1.26 -39.35 27.03
C ALA A 21 1.53 -40.09 25.72
N VAL A 22 2.34 -39.52 24.84
CA VAL A 22 2.84 -40.16 23.62
C VAL A 22 4.36 -40.05 23.62
N ALA A 23 5.03 -41.15 23.29
CA ALA A 23 6.46 -41.32 23.54
C ALA A 23 7.35 -40.49 22.62
N GLU A 24 8.45 -40.04 23.19
CA GLU A 24 9.64 -39.53 22.54
C GLU A 24 10.30 -40.66 21.71
N THR A 25 10.69 -40.40 20.46
CA THR A 25 11.51 -41.34 19.67
C THR A 25 12.31 -40.57 18.63
N ASP A 26 13.57 -40.30 18.95
CA ASP A 26 14.48 -39.54 18.10
C ASP A 26 14.95 -40.32 16.87
N ALA A 27 15.04 -39.64 15.73
CA ALA A 27 15.75 -40.12 14.54
C ALA A 27 16.26 -38.91 13.71
N PRO A 28 17.58 -38.75 13.52
CA PRO A 28 18.13 -37.54 12.93
C PRO A 28 17.79 -37.42 11.44
N ARG A 29 17.06 -36.36 11.08
CA ARG A 29 16.80 -36.02 9.68
C ARG A 29 18.01 -35.32 9.06
N SER A 30 18.54 -35.90 7.99
CA SER A 30 19.61 -35.32 7.17
C SER A 30 19.30 -33.87 6.79
N ALA A 31 20.22 -32.96 7.14
CA ALA A 31 20.17 -31.56 6.74
C ALA A 31 20.26 -31.44 5.22
N LYS A 32 19.43 -30.56 4.63
CA LYS A 32 19.50 -30.16 3.22
C LYS A 32 19.93 -28.70 3.16
N ASP A 33 20.80 -28.38 2.19
CA ASP A 33 21.38 -27.05 2.05
C ASP A 33 20.33 -25.92 1.95
N PRO A 34 20.42 -24.87 2.79
CA PRO A 34 19.65 -23.65 2.64
C PRO A 34 20.27 -22.74 1.56
N GLY A 35 20.35 -23.24 0.32
CA GLY A 35 21.20 -22.66 -0.73
C GLY A 35 20.55 -22.26 -2.07
N VAL A 36 19.24 -22.46 -2.27
CA VAL A 36 18.59 -22.16 -3.57
C VAL A 36 17.22 -21.48 -3.39
N THR A 37 17.24 -20.18 -3.07
CA THR A 37 16.02 -19.40 -2.78
C THR A 37 15.35 -18.85 -4.04
N HIS A 38 14.38 -19.60 -4.58
CA HIS A 38 13.16 -19.06 -5.20
C HIS A 38 13.26 -18.06 -6.38
N GLN A 39 14.26 -18.15 -7.26
CA GLN A 39 14.31 -17.36 -8.51
C GLN A 39 13.17 -17.66 -9.52
N ARG A 40 12.24 -18.59 -9.21
CA ARG A 40 11.07 -18.92 -10.06
C ARG A 40 9.83 -18.05 -9.81
N ASP A 41 9.70 -17.45 -8.63
CA ASP A 41 8.48 -16.75 -8.25
C ASP A 41 8.42 -15.31 -8.81
N SER A 42 9.57 -14.67 -9.01
CA SER A 42 9.68 -13.36 -9.66
C SER A 42 9.18 -13.38 -11.10
N ASN A 43 9.61 -14.36 -11.90
CA ASN A 43 9.21 -14.47 -13.31
C ASN A 43 7.70 -14.73 -13.52
N HIS A 44 6.96 -15.12 -12.48
CA HIS A 44 5.50 -15.27 -12.55
C HIS A 44 4.74 -14.02 -12.06
N ALA A 45 5.39 -13.13 -11.30
CA ALA A 45 4.74 -11.95 -10.73
C ALA A 45 4.33 -10.94 -11.82
N ASN A 46 5.22 -10.68 -12.79
CA ASN A 46 5.08 -9.57 -13.74
C ASN A 46 4.23 -9.91 -14.98
N SER A 47 3.36 -10.94 -14.91
CA SER A 47 2.61 -11.43 -16.07
C SER A 47 1.52 -10.49 -16.60
N PHE A 48 1.26 -9.37 -15.91
CA PHE A 48 0.31 -8.31 -16.27
C PHE A 48 0.97 -6.92 -16.44
N GLY A 49 2.30 -6.90 -16.59
CA GLY A 49 3.13 -5.69 -16.51
C GLY A 49 3.90 -5.61 -15.18
N PRO A 50 5.01 -4.86 -15.11
CA PRO A 50 5.76 -4.67 -13.86
C PRO A 50 4.99 -3.81 -12.84
N ASN A 51 4.10 -2.93 -13.29
CA ASN A 51 3.34 -2.03 -12.41
C ASN A 51 1.95 -2.59 -12.06
N ALA A 52 1.67 -3.86 -12.36
CA ALA A 52 0.39 -4.49 -12.04
C ALA A 52 0.24 -4.70 -10.52
N PRO A 53 -0.85 -4.25 -9.88
CA PRO A 53 -1.04 -4.37 -8.43
C PRO A 53 -0.91 -5.80 -7.92
N LEU A 54 -0.25 -5.97 -6.77
CA LEU A 54 0.13 -7.27 -6.23
C LEU A 54 -1.08 -8.17 -5.97
N ARG A 55 -0.98 -9.46 -6.31
CA ARG A 55 -2.02 -10.51 -6.12
C ARG A 55 -2.46 -10.80 -4.67
N TYR A 56 -2.03 -9.99 -3.72
CA TYR A 56 -2.36 -10.08 -2.29
C TYR A 56 -3.04 -8.82 -1.77
N LEU A 57 -3.00 -7.73 -2.54
CA LEU A 57 -3.73 -6.49 -2.29
C LEU A 57 -5.22 -6.81 -2.14
N LEU A 58 -5.86 -6.18 -1.16
CA LEU A 58 -7.23 -6.50 -0.76
C LEU A 58 -8.27 -5.85 -1.69
N PHE A 59 -9.51 -6.29 -1.52
CA PHE A 59 -10.69 -5.60 -2.05
C PHE A 59 -11.29 -4.72 -0.93
N PRO A 60 -11.94 -3.58 -1.24
CA PRO A 60 -12.62 -2.79 -0.22
C PRO A 60 -13.77 -3.58 0.42
N ALA A 61 -14.20 -3.18 1.61
CA ALA A 61 -15.29 -3.86 2.32
C ALA A 61 -16.63 -3.76 1.56
N HIS A 62 -16.87 -2.63 0.89
CA HIS A 62 -18.13 -2.30 0.22
C HIS A 62 -17.85 -1.65 -1.15
N ALA A 63 -17.76 -2.45 -2.21
CA ALA A 63 -17.33 -1.94 -3.51
C ALA A 63 -18.01 -2.68 -4.67
N ASN A 64 -18.75 -1.93 -5.50
CA ASN A 64 -19.25 -2.42 -6.77
C ASN A 64 -18.20 -2.16 -7.86
N ILE A 65 -17.69 -3.24 -8.45
CA ILE A 65 -16.63 -3.16 -9.47
C ILE A 65 -16.99 -4.12 -10.62
N THR A 66 -17.00 -3.62 -11.85
CA THR A 66 -17.30 -4.45 -13.04
C THR A 66 -16.15 -5.45 -13.31
N ALA A 67 -16.43 -6.59 -13.95
CA ALA A 67 -15.37 -7.50 -14.38
C ALA A 67 -14.37 -6.86 -15.37
N ILE A 68 -14.74 -5.77 -16.07
CA ILE A 68 -13.83 -5.05 -16.97
C ILE A 68 -12.86 -4.17 -16.17
N GLU A 69 -13.33 -3.47 -15.14
CA GLU A 69 -12.48 -2.74 -14.19
C GLU A 69 -11.53 -3.66 -13.44
N LEU A 70 -12.03 -4.79 -12.92
CA LEU A 70 -11.21 -5.80 -12.23
C LEU A 70 -10.11 -6.36 -13.15
N LEU A 71 -10.35 -6.54 -14.45
CA LEU A 71 -9.32 -6.99 -15.39
C LEU A 71 -8.44 -5.86 -15.95
N THR A 72 -8.84 -4.59 -15.82
CA THR A 72 -8.07 -3.43 -16.26
C THR A 72 -7.11 -2.97 -15.19
N PHE A 73 -7.60 -2.71 -13.97
CA PHE A 73 -6.86 -2.10 -12.87
C PHE A 73 -6.26 -3.15 -11.92
N LEU A 74 -7.00 -4.23 -11.65
CA LEU A 74 -6.64 -5.25 -10.65
C LEU A 74 -6.47 -6.64 -11.30
N PRO A 75 -5.69 -6.80 -12.39
CA PRO A 75 -5.72 -8.00 -13.24
C PRO A 75 -5.31 -9.30 -12.52
N ASN A 76 -4.59 -9.18 -11.41
CA ASN A 76 -4.28 -10.29 -10.51
C ASN A 76 -5.51 -10.85 -9.75
N SER A 77 -6.69 -10.24 -9.89
CA SER A 77 -8.00 -10.75 -9.44
C SER A 77 -8.27 -12.19 -9.89
N ILE A 78 -7.69 -12.65 -11.00
CA ILE A 78 -7.71 -14.06 -11.44
C ILE A 78 -7.16 -15.07 -10.42
N HIS A 79 -6.48 -14.60 -9.36
CA HIS A 79 -5.97 -15.43 -8.28
C HIS A 79 -6.94 -15.56 -7.08
N CYS A 80 -7.99 -14.74 -7.04
CA CYS A 80 -9.14 -14.86 -6.13
C CYS A 80 -10.14 -15.88 -6.70
N ALA A 81 -10.64 -16.79 -5.87
CA ALA A 81 -11.57 -17.82 -6.31
C ALA A 81 -12.98 -17.25 -6.57
N ASP A 82 -13.38 -16.25 -5.80
CA ASP A 82 -14.71 -15.64 -5.85
C ASP A 82 -14.90 -14.88 -7.18
N PHE A 83 -13.90 -14.09 -7.59
CA PHE A 83 -13.85 -13.49 -8.93
C PHE A 83 -13.84 -14.54 -10.06
N VAL A 84 -13.07 -15.62 -9.93
CA VAL A 84 -13.04 -16.68 -10.96
C VAL A 84 -14.40 -17.38 -11.08
N HIS A 85 -15.11 -17.61 -9.96
CA HIS A 85 -16.47 -18.13 -9.98
C HIS A 85 -17.41 -17.16 -10.71
N ARG A 86 -17.47 -15.90 -10.26
CA ARG A 86 -18.28 -14.83 -10.86
C ARG A 86 -18.06 -14.72 -12.37
N PHE A 87 -16.81 -14.59 -12.79
CA PHE A 87 -16.44 -14.41 -14.19
C PHE A 87 -16.96 -15.54 -15.09
N PHE A 88 -16.79 -16.81 -14.70
CA PHE A 88 -17.27 -17.93 -15.52
C PHE A 88 -18.79 -18.15 -15.43
N THR A 89 -19.42 -17.92 -14.27
CA THR A 89 -20.88 -18.04 -14.10
C THR A 89 -21.65 -17.01 -14.93
N ASN A 90 -21.15 -15.77 -14.97
CA ASN A 90 -21.75 -14.69 -15.76
C ASN A 90 -21.48 -14.83 -17.28
N GLY A 91 -21.00 -15.99 -17.74
CA GLY A 91 -20.79 -16.32 -19.15
C GLY A 91 -19.40 -15.97 -19.69
N GLY A 92 -18.48 -15.55 -18.83
CA GLY A 92 -17.11 -15.28 -19.20
C GLY A 92 -16.38 -16.55 -19.66
N SER A 93 -15.40 -16.38 -20.53
CA SER A 93 -14.58 -17.48 -21.03
C SER A 93 -13.10 -17.09 -21.05
N PHE A 94 -12.21 -18.06 -20.92
CA PHE A 94 -10.77 -17.77 -20.93
C PHE A 94 -10.27 -17.07 -22.23
N PRO A 95 -10.77 -17.41 -23.45
CA PRO A 95 -10.44 -16.65 -24.65
C PRO A 95 -11.00 -15.21 -24.67
N LEU A 96 -12.03 -14.91 -23.87
CA LEU A 96 -12.52 -13.55 -23.65
C LEU A 96 -11.65 -12.81 -22.62
N LEU A 97 -11.35 -13.44 -21.49
CA LEU A 97 -10.46 -12.97 -20.42
C LEU A 97 -9.12 -12.46 -20.99
N CYS A 98 -8.43 -13.27 -21.81
CA CYS A 98 -7.18 -12.86 -22.46
C CYS A 98 -7.34 -11.65 -23.38
N THR A 99 -8.49 -11.49 -24.03
CA THR A 99 -8.74 -10.34 -24.91
C THR A 99 -9.06 -9.08 -24.13
N ILE A 100 -9.82 -9.15 -23.03
CA ILE A 100 -10.07 -7.98 -22.17
C ILE A 100 -8.71 -7.48 -21.65
N VAL A 101 -7.88 -8.36 -21.10
CA VAL A 101 -6.53 -8.02 -20.62
C VAL A 101 -5.63 -7.43 -21.73
N ASN A 102 -5.54 -8.07 -22.91
CA ASN A 102 -4.71 -7.57 -24.02
C ASN A 102 -5.26 -6.31 -24.72
N GLN A 103 -6.54 -5.98 -24.55
CA GLN A 103 -7.13 -4.71 -25.00
C GLN A 103 -6.84 -3.58 -24.00
N GLN A 104 -7.08 -3.84 -22.71
CA GLN A 104 -7.11 -2.83 -21.67
C GLN A 104 -5.72 -2.52 -21.07
N ARG A 105 -4.74 -3.44 -21.12
CA ARG A 105 -3.39 -3.24 -20.55
C ARG A 105 -2.25 -3.27 -21.59
N SER A 106 -1.20 -2.52 -21.30
CA SER A 106 0.06 -2.44 -22.02
C SER A 106 1.03 -3.50 -21.49
N LEU A 107 1.21 -4.59 -22.22
CA LEU A 107 2.00 -5.74 -21.77
C LEU A 107 3.30 -5.91 -22.56
N LEU A 108 4.35 -6.41 -21.89
CA LEU A 108 5.63 -6.75 -22.52
C LEU A 108 5.52 -7.88 -23.57
N SER A 109 4.48 -8.70 -23.48
CA SER A 109 4.06 -9.66 -24.50
C SER A 109 2.55 -9.93 -24.35
N GLU A 110 1.89 -10.39 -25.42
CA GLU A 110 0.48 -10.79 -25.32
C GLU A 110 0.27 -11.85 -24.25
N TRP A 111 -0.75 -11.68 -23.40
CA TRP A 111 -0.96 -12.55 -22.25
C TRP A 111 -1.40 -13.97 -22.68
N GLY A 112 -0.42 -14.87 -22.73
CA GLY A 112 -0.52 -16.16 -23.37
C GLY A 112 -1.44 -17.17 -22.67
N LYS A 113 -1.99 -18.10 -23.46
CA LYS A 113 -3.08 -19.01 -23.07
C LYS A 113 -2.78 -19.99 -21.92
N HIS A 114 -1.53 -20.08 -21.45
CA HIS A 114 -1.08 -21.11 -20.52
C HIS A 114 -0.94 -20.61 -19.07
N GLY A 115 -0.34 -19.43 -18.85
CA GLY A 115 -0.10 -18.88 -17.51
C GLY A 115 -1.40 -18.60 -16.75
N GLY A 116 -2.29 -17.80 -17.33
CA GLY A 116 -3.56 -17.41 -16.70
C GLY A 116 -4.47 -18.58 -16.34
N ARG A 117 -4.45 -19.70 -17.08
CA ARG A 117 -5.23 -20.90 -16.73
C ARG A 117 -4.75 -21.53 -15.44
N GLN A 118 -3.44 -21.71 -15.29
CA GLN A 118 -2.88 -22.31 -14.08
C GLN A 118 -3.16 -21.45 -12.85
N SER A 119 -3.01 -20.12 -12.99
CA SER A 119 -3.34 -19.13 -11.95
C SER A 119 -4.76 -19.26 -11.40
N MET A 120 -5.76 -19.47 -12.27
CA MET A 120 -7.17 -19.67 -11.88
C MET A 120 -7.43 -21.08 -11.32
N TYR A 121 -6.80 -22.13 -11.88
CA TYR A 121 -6.92 -23.49 -11.33
C TYR A 121 -6.38 -23.55 -9.90
N ASP A 122 -5.25 -22.91 -9.62
CA ASP A 122 -4.70 -22.84 -8.27
C ASP A 122 -5.50 -21.90 -7.34
N ALA A 123 -6.18 -20.88 -7.87
CA ALA A 123 -7.15 -20.08 -7.09
C ALA A 123 -8.32 -20.95 -6.59
N MET A 124 -9.03 -21.60 -7.51
CA MET A 124 -10.20 -22.43 -7.19
C MET A 124 -9.82 -23.61 -6.29
N LYS A 125 -8.66 -24.25 -6.55
CA LYS A 125 -8.11 -25.32 -5.71
C LYS A 125 -7.76 -24.88 -4.29
N ARG A 126 -7.26 -23.64 -4.09
CA ARG A 126 -7.01 -23.08 -2.75
C ARG A 126 -8.31 -22.83 -1.98
N ALA A 127 -9.38 -22.41 -2.65
CA ALA A 127 -10.72 -22.28 -2.08
C ALA A 127 -11.44 -23.64 -1.85
N GLY A 128 -10.76 -24.78 -2.00
CA GLY A 128 -11.30 -26.10 -1.73
C GLY A 128 -11.88 -26.84 -2.94
N ASN A 129 -12.07 -26.16 -4.08
CA ASN A 129 -12.69 -26.70 -5.29
C ASN A 129 -11.72 -27.62 -6.08
N LYS A 130 -11.36 -28.75 -5.45
CA LYS A 130 -10.47 -29.78 -6.00
C LYS A 130 -11.10 -30.40 -7.25
N GLY A 131 -10.36 -30.42 -8.35
CA GLY A 131 -10.86 -30.92 -9.64
C GLY A 131 -11.73 -29.92 -10.41
N TRP A 132 -11.83 -28.67 -9.96
CA TRP A 132 -12.45 -27.62 -10.78
C TRP A 132 -11.68 -27.44 -12.09
N GLY A 133 -12.44 -27.46 -13.19
CA GLY A 133 -12.01 -27.06 -14.50
C GLY A 133 -13.14 -26.35 -15.22
N VAL A 134 -12.84 -25.61 -16.29
CA VAL A 134 -13.86 -24.82 -17.02
C VAL A 134 -15.03 -25.69 -17.53
N LYS A 135 -14.82 -27.00 -17.74
CA LYS A 135 -15.89 -27.96 -18.08
C LYS A 135 -16.74 -28.45 -16.90
N SER A 136 -16.21 -28.48 -15.68
CA SER A 136 -16.93 -28.87 -14.46
C SER A 136 -17.48 -27.67 -13.67
N HIS A 137 -17.19 -26.44 -14.12
CA HIS A 137 -17.73 -25.20 -13.54
C HIS A 137 -19.27 -25.17 -13.53
N ALA A 138 -19.93 -25.72 -14.56
CA ALA A 138 -21.40 -25.80 -14.59
C ALA A 138 -21.97 -26.59 -13.39
N THR A 139 -21.38 -27.74 -13.06
CA THR A 139 -21.75 -28.57 -11.90
C THR A 139 -21.38 -27.91 -10.56
N LEU A 140 -20.37 -27.03 -10.54
CA LEU A 140 -20.07 -26.21 -9.36
C LEU A 140 -21.14 -25.12 -9.17
N HIS A 141 -21.51 -24.43 -10.25
CA HIS A 141 -22.52 -23.38 -10.21
C HIS A 141 -23.91 -23.92 -9.88
N GLU A 142 -24.26 -25.12 -10.34
CA GLU A 142 -25.51 -25.81 -9.98
C GLU A 142 -25.67 -25.90 -8.44
N GLN A 143 -24.57 -26.15 -7.71
CA GLN A 143 -24.54 -26.21 -6.23
C GLN A 143 -24.59 -24.85 -5.53
N SER A 144 -24.36 -23.74 -6.26
CA SER A 144 -24.43 -22.36 -5.74
C SER A 144 -25.56 -21.53 -6.38
N SER A 145 -26.39 -22.16 -7.21
CA SER A 145 -27.34 -21.47 -8.09
C SER A 145 -28.48 -20.77 -7.34
N GLU A 146 -28.96 -21.36 -6.25
CA GLU A 146 -30.03 -20.79 -5.40
C GLU A 146 -29.64 -19.48 -4.69
N THR A 147 -28.33 -19.22 -4.53
CA THR A 147 -27.79 -18.04 -3.85
C THR A 147 -26.99 -17.12 -4.78
N TRP A 148 -26.98 -17.39 -6.08
CA TRP A 148 -26.23 -16.61 -7.06
C TRP A 148 -27.06 -15.44 -7.62
N ASP A 149 -26.67 -14.21 -7.27
CA ASP A 149 -27.11 -13.02 -7.98
C ASP A 149 -26.16 -12.69 -9.14
N GLU A 150 -26.68 -12.71 -10.37
CA GLU A 150 -25.97 -12.35 -11.58
C GLU A 150 -25.75 -10.83 -11.72
N ALA A 151 -26.64 -10.02 -11.13
CA ALA A 151 -26.57 -8.57 -11.20
C ALA A 151 -25.56 -7.97 -10.21
N SER A 152 -25.13 -8.74 -9.19
CA SER A 152 -24.20 -8.28 -8.17
C SER A 152 -22.81 -7.99 -8.76
N LEU A 153 -22.40 -6.72 -8.61
CA LEU A 153 -21.05 -6.25 -8.92
C LEU A 153 -20.15 -6.20 -7.69
N ASP A 154 -20.65 -6.59 -6.53
CA ASP A 154 -19.95 -6.47 -5.25
C ASP A 154 -18.69 -7.36 -5.21
N VAL A 155 -17.63 -6.81 -4.64
CA VAL A 155 -16.38 -7.51 -4.29
C VAL A 155 -16.15 -7.60 -2.77
N GLY A 156 -17.11 -7.12 -1.97
CA GLY A 156 -17.13 -7.26 -0.51
C GLY A 156 -16.90 -8.70 -0.08
N GLY A 157 -15.93 -8.91 0.82
CA GLY A 157 -15.59 -10.23 1.34
C GLY A 157 -14.87 -11.19 0.38
N TYR A 158 -14.50 -10.76 -0.84
CA TYR A 158 -13.68 -11.57 -1.77
C TYR A 158 -12.33 -11.93 -1.14
N LYS A 159 -11.91 -13.19 -1.28
CA LYS A 159 -10.76 -13.73 -0.55
C LYS A 159 -9.53 -13.78 -1.43
N THR A 160 -8.55 -12.95 -1.09
CA THR A 160 -7.24 -12.96 -1.75
C THR A 160 -6.46 -14.23 -1.41
N PRO A 161 -5.48 -14.62 -2.24
CA PRO A 161 -4.49 -15.64 -1.90
C PRO A 161 -3.75 -15.42 -0.56
N GLY A 162 -3.77 -14.20 -0.01
CA GLY A 162 -3.19 -13.90 1.30
C GLY A 162 -4.07 -14.39 2.44
N GLN A 163 -5.36 -14.08 2.38
CA GLN A 163 -6.36 -14.45 3.41
C GLN A 163 -6.65 -15.96 3.43
N LEU A 164 -6.51 -16.66 2.29
CA LEU A 164 -6.66 -18.13 2.22
C LEU A 164 -5.43 -18.92 2.73
N CYS A 165 -4.33 -18.24 3.06
CA CYS A 165 -3.08 -18.88 3.50
C CYS A 165 -2.89 -18.75 5.02
N LYS A 166 -2.45 -19.83 5.68
CA LYS A 166 -2.10 -19.85 7.12
C LYS A 166 -1.02 -18.84 7.56
N LYS A 167 -0.33 -18.22 6.60
CA LYS A 167 0.54 -17.07 6.82
C LYS A 167 -0.01 -15.94 5.95
N GLN A 168 -0.88 -15.12 6.53
CA GLN A 168 -1.41 -13.94 5.89
C GLN A 168 -0.24 -13.01 5.56
N ARG A 169 -0.12 -12.61 4.29
CA ARG A 169 0.74 -11.50 3.90
C ARG A 169 -0.13 -10.25 3.92
N ILE A 170 0.13 -9.38 4.88
CA ILE A 170 -0.22 -7.97 4.76
C ILE A 170 0.55 -7.44 3.55
N VAL A 171 -0.09 -6.60 2.75
CA VAL A 171 0.51 -5.88 1.63
C VAL A 171 0.07 -4.44 1.74
N GLU A 172 1.02 -3.54 1.53
CA GLU A 172 0.81 -2.10 1.56
C GLU A 172 -0.25 -1.65 0.54
N ASN A 173 -0.98 -0.61 0.91
CA ASN A 173 -1.95 0.03 0.04
C ASN A 173 -1.24 0.69 -1.14
N VAL A 174 -1.94 0.80 -2.28
CA VAL A 174 -1.39 1.39 -3.50
C VAL A 174 -2.12 2.69 -3.84
N PRO A 175 -1.45 3.76 -4.27
CA PRO A 175 -2.14 4.97 -4.70
C PRO A 175 -3.13 4.68 -5.85
N PHE A 176 -4.35 5.21 -5.79
CA PHE A 176 -5.38 5.00 -6.81
C PHE A 176 -4.88 5.39 -8.21
N ARG A 177 -4.08 6.46 -8.33
CA ARG A 177 -3.47 6.89 -9.61
C ARG A 177 -2.51 5.83 -10.17
N ASP A 178 -1.83 5.06 -9.31
CA ASP A 178 -0.84 4.07 -9.71
C ASP A 178 -1.53 2.81 -10.30
N LEU A 179 -2.84 2.60 -10.02
CA LEU A 179 -3.66 1.57 -10.69
C LEU A 179 -3.78 1.80 -12.21
N ALA A 180 -3.59 3.05 -12.68
CA ALA A 180 -3.54 3.37 -14.10
C ALA A 180 -2.22 2.96 -14.78
N LEU A 181 -1.21 2.52 -14.03
CA LEU A 181 0.06 2.10 -14.61
C LEU A 181 -0.07 0.81 -15.40
N ASP A 182 0.60 0.79 -16.55
CA ASP A 182 0.43 -0.16 -17.64
C ASP A 182 -1.04 -0.33 -18.15
N VAL A 183 -1.95 0.63 -17.90
CA VAL A 183 -3.27 0.65 -18.55
C VAL A 183 -3.15 1.30 -19.93
N LYS A 184 -3.67 0.62 -20.95
CA LYS A 184 -3.70 1.05 -22.36
C LYS A 184 -4.99 1.76 -22.72
N GLN A 185 -6.11 1.28 -22.18
CA GLN A 185 -7.43 1.84 -22.37
C GLN A 185 -8.20 1.73 -21.05
N LEU A 186 -8.58 2.88 -20.49
CA LEU A 186 -9.49 2.93 -19.34
C LEU A 186 -10.86 2.34 -19.75
N PRO A 187 -11.61 1.72 -18.83
CA PRO A 187 -13.00 1.38 -19.08
C PRO A 187 -13.83 2.65 -19.35
N HIS A 188 -14.95 2.52 -20.05
CA HIS A 188 -15.81 3.66 -20.40
C HIS A 188 -17.24 3.21 -20.70
N GLY A 189 -18.20 4.13 -20.56
CA GLY A 189 -19.62 3.83 -20.75
C GLY A 189 -20.06 2.68 -19.83
N ASP A 190 -20.79 1.72 -20.37
CA ASP A 190 -21.34 0.61 -19.58
C ASP A 190 -20.28 -0.42 -19.10
N ASP A 191 -19.00 -0.27 -19.50
CA ASP A 191 -17.89 -1.07 -18.99
C ASP A 191 -17.20 -0.40 -17.77
N ALA A 192 -17.67 0.77 -17.31
CA ALA A 192 -17.10 1.55 -16.21
C ALA A 192 -18.11 1.81 -15.09
N LEU A 193 -17.62 1.86 -13.86
CA LEU A 193 -18.36 2.25 -12.67
C LEU A 193 -17.42 3.03 -11.71
N ASP A 194 -17.37 2.65 -10.43
CA ASP A 194 -16.76 3.45 -9.37
C ASP A 194 -15.24 3.49 -9.45
N LEU A 195 -14.59 2.33 -9.59
CA LEU A 195 -13.13 2.25 -9.66
C LEU A 195 -12.58 3.05 -10.85
N THR A 196 -13.29 3.08 -11.99
CA THR A 196 -12.87 3.87 -13.15
C THR A 196 -12.82 5.37 -12.86
N ARG A 197 -13.87 5.94 -12.27
CA ARG A 197 -13.90 7.39 -11.96
C ARG A 197 -12.93 7.76 -10.83
N MET A 198 -12.74 6.87 -9.85
CA MET A 198 -11.76 7.05 -8.77
C MET A 198 -10.33 7.11 -9.33
N VAL A 199 -9.93 6.15 -10.16
CA VAL A 199 -8.62 6.15 -10.81
C VAL A 199 -8.45 7.36 -11.75
N GLN A 200 -9.47 7.70 -12.54
CA GLN A 200 -9.44 8.89 -13.41
C GLN A 200 -9.24 10.19 -12.61
N TYR A 201 -9.96 10.34 -11.49
CA TYR A 201 -9.84 11.50 -10.61
C TYR A 201 -8.42 11.62 -10.05
N CYS A 202 -7.87 10.55 -9.48
CA CYS A 202 -6.52 10.58 -8.90
C CYS A 202 -5.39 10.73 -9.94
N VAL A 203 -5.62 10.35 -11.21
CA VAL A 203 -4.69 10.65 -12.31
C VAL A 203 -4.74 12.13 -12.72
N GLN A 204 -5.92 12.77 -12.65
CA GLN A 204 -6.09 14.21 -12.91
C GLN A 204 -5.61 15.09 -11.74
N HIS A 205 -5.67 14.55 -10.52
CA HIS A 205 -5.21 15.18 -9.29
C HIS A 205 -4.01 14.37 -8.74
N PRO A 206 -2.89 14.25 -9.47
CA PRO A 206 -1.80 13.32 -9.14
C PRO A 206 -1.07 13.66 -7.84
N LEU A 207 -1.24 14.89 -7.37
CA LEU A 207 -0.81 15.38 -6.07
C LEU A 207 -1.56 14.66 -4.94
N GLU A 208 -2.87 14.46 -5.08
CA GLU A 208 -3.72 13.92 -4.03
C GLU A 208 -3.36 12.46 -3.68
N PRO A 209 -3.38 12.09 -2.39
CA PRO A 209 -2.67 10.90 -1.89
C PRO A 209 -3.48 9.59 -1.91
N TRP A 210 -4.74 9.63 -2.36
CA TRP A 210 -5.73 8.56 -2.23
C TRP A 210 -5.18 7.14 -2.40
N LEU A 211 -5.32 6.32 -1.37
CA LEU A 211 -4.82 4.95 -1.28
C LEU A 211 -5.94 3.92 -1.45
N TYR A 212 -5.76 2.99 -2.38
CA TYR A 212 -6.60 1.81 -2.53
C TYR A 212 -6.05 0.65 -1.68
N PRO A 213 -6.90 -0.11 -0.96
CA PRO A 213 -8.37 0.01 -0.92
C PRO A 213 -8.91 0.93 0.19
N ASP A 214 -8.08 1.34 1.16
CA ASP A 214 -8.57 1.89 2.43
C ASP A 214 -9.30 3.24 2.31
N ASP A 215 -8.85 4.15 1.43
CA ASP A 215 -9.52 5.45 1.22
C ASP A 215 -10.74 5.34 0.27
N TRP A 216 -11.21 4.12 -0.06
CA TRP A 216 -12.29 3.89 -1.04
C TRP A 216 -13.57 4.67 -0.70
N ASP A 217 -14.13 4.49 0.50
CA ASP A 217 -15.40 5.13 0.86
C ASP A 217 -15.28 6.67 0.95
N ALA A 218 -14.12 7.17 1.35
CA ALA A 218 -13.85 8.61 1.44
C ALA A 218 -13.75 9.26 0.05
N LEU A 219 -12.99 8.65 -0.88
CA LEU A 219 -12.91 9.10 -2.27
C LEU A 219 -14.25 8.94 -3.00
N LEU A 220 -14.99 7.87 -2.72
CA LEU A 220 -16.31 7.64 -3.30
C LEU A 220 -17.32 8.70 -2.84
N GLY A 221 -17.26 9.09 -1.56
CA GLY A 221 -18.03 10.21 -1.00
C GLY A 221 -17.68 11.55 -1.66
N LEU A 222 -16.39 11.85 -1.83
CA LEU A 222 -15.92 13.06 -2.54
C LEU A 222 -16.44 13.12 -3.99
N LEU A 223 -16.51 11.98 -4.67
CA LEU A 223 -17.06 11.85 -6.03
C LEU A 223 -18.60 11.78 -6.08
N GLY A 224 -19.30 12.09 -4.98
CA GLY A 224 -20.77 12.21 -4.93
C GLY A 224 -21.51 10.95 -4.47
N GLY A 225 -20.82 9.97 -3.88
CA GLY A 225 -21.38 8.67 -3.50
C GLY A 225 -21.39 7.67 -4.67
N PRO A 226 -21.85 6.41 -4.46
CA PRO A 226 -21.80 5.31 -5.44
C PRO A 226 -22.50 5.60 -6.78
N GLY A 227 -22.03 4.99 -7.86
CA GLY A 227 -22.60 5.15 -9.20
C GLY A 227 -23.91 4.37 -9.38
N GLU A 228 -24.81 4.86 -10.24
CA GLU A 228 -26.04 4.14 -10.58
C GLU A 228 -25.71 2.83 -11.32
N ILE A 229 -26.01 1.69 -10.68
CA ILE A 229 -25.84 0.37 -11.30
C ILE A 229 -27.02 0.09 -12.24
N ARG A 230 -26.74 0.11 -13.55
CA ARG A 230 -27.70 -0.20 -14.61
C ARG A 230 -27.49 -1.63 -15.11
N PRO A 231 -28.48 -2.30 -15.72
CA PRO A 231 -28.35 -3.67 -16.25
C PRO A 231 -27.18 -3.86 -17.21
N GLU A 232 -26.81 -2.80 -17.95
CA GLU A 232 -25.69 -2.82 -18.89
C GLU A 232 -24.32 -2.89 -18.19
N HIS A 233 -24.20 -2.53 -16.90
CA HIS A 233 -22.99 -2.68 -16.11
C HIS A 233 -22.71 -4.14 -15.69
N THR A 234 -23.69 -5.03 -15.81
CA THR A 234 -23.53 -6.44 -15.44
C THR A 234 -22.47 -7.14 -16.29
N ASP A 235 -21.74 -8.05 -15.67
CA ASP A 235 -20.68 -8.81 -16.34
C ASP A 235 -21.19 -9.53 -17.61
N ARG A 236 -22.42 -10.07 -17.59
CA ARG A 236 -22.98 -10.79 -18.75
C ARG A 236 -23.17 -9.87 -19.96
N GLU A 237 -23.66 -8.65 -19.77
CA GLU A 237 -23.78 -7.68 -20.87
C GLU A 237 -22.41 -7.16 -21.33
N ALA A 238 -21.47 -6.91 -20.40
CA ALA A 238 -20.09 -6.57 -20.74
C ALA A 238 -19.41 -7.67 -21.59
N PHE A 239 -19.63 -8.95 -21.26
CA PHE A 239 -19.10 -10.08 -22.00
C PHE A 239 -19.77 -10.26 -23.37
N LYS A 240 -21.08 -9.98 -23.50
CA LYS A 240 -21.77 -9.90 -24.80
C LYS A 240 -21.17 -8.81 -25.68
N ARG A 241 -21.01 -7.57 -25.17
CA ARG A 241 -20.36 -6.46 -25.90
C ARG A 241 -18.95 -6.85 -26.37
N ARG A 242 -18.10 -7.31 -25.45
CA ARG A 242 -16.69 -7.65 -25.72
C ARG A 242 -16.49 -8.88 -26.62
N THR A 243 -17.47 -9.78 -26.73
CA THR A 243 -17.44 -10.88 -27.71
C THR A 243 -17.87 -10.43 -29.11
N GLN A 244 -18.86 -9.53 -29.24
CA GLN A 244 -19.32 -9.00 -30.53
C GLN A 244 -18.24 -8.19 -31.26
N ILE A 245 -17.46 -7.36 -30.54
CA ILE A 245 -16.37 -6.56 -31.12
C ILE A 245 -15.38 -7.42 -31.93
N LYS A 246 -15.07 -8.63 -31.44
CA LYS A 246 -14.16 -9.58 -32.12
C LYS A 246 -14.72 -10.07 -33.45
N SER A 247 -16.02 -10.39 -33.53
CA SER A 247 -16.63 -10.85 -34.79
C SER A 247 -16.60 -9.76 -35.86
N SER A 248 -16.78 -8.49 -35.49
CA SER A 248 -16.70 -7.36 -36.43
C SER A 248 -15.27 -7.11 -36.92
N GLN A 249 -14.27 -7.15 -36.03
CA GLN A 249 -12.87 -6.95 -36.40
C GLN A 249 -12.30 -8.09 -37.26
N GLY A 250 -12.79 -9.33 -37.09
CA GLY A 250 -12.33 -10.49 -37.84
C GLY A 250 -12.58 -10.46 -39.35
N HIS A 251 -13.48 -9.60 -39.84
CA HIS A 251 -13.83 -9.52 -41.27
C HIS A 251 -13.16 -8.38 -42.05
N ASN A 252 -12.47 -7.43 -41.40
CA ASN A 252 -11.84 -6.29 -42.07
C ASN A 252 -10.30 -6.30 -41.99
N LEU A 253 -9.71 -7.50 -41.97
CA LEU A 253 -8.27 -7.75 -42.10
C LEU A 253 -7.95 -8.42 -43.46
N GLN A 254 -8.53 -7.89 -44.54
CA GLN A 254 -8.12 -8.29 -45.89
C GLN A 254 -6.79 -7.63 -46.28
N SER A 255 -5.74 -8.45 -46.19
CA SER A 255 -4.79 -8.66 -47.28
C SER A 255 -4.25 -7.41 -48.00
N SER A 256 -3.47 -6.61 -47.28
CA SER A 256 -2.48 -5.73 -47.91
C SER A 256 -1.11 -5.98 -47.29
N THR A 257 -0.09 -6.12 -48.15
CA THR A 257 1.34 -6.24 -47.79
C THR A 257 1.75 -7.48 -46.97
N LEU A 258 1.69 -8.70 -47.55
CA LEU A 258 2.66 -9.77 -47.24
C LEU A 258 2.69 -10.90 -48.30
N VAL A 259 2.84 -10.54 -49.58
CA VAL A 259 3.20 -11.47 -50.66
C VAL A 259 4.59 -11.09 -51.16
N GLU A 260 5.64 -11.62 -50.50
CA GLU A 260 7.04 -11.76 -50.97
C GLU A 260 7.96 -12.18 -49.81
N ALA A 261 7.84 -13.43 -49.29
CA ALA A 261 8.80 -13.97 -48.31
C ALA A 261 8.77 -15.51 -48.04
N HIS A 262 8.05 -16.35 -48.81
CA HIS A 262 7.84 -17.75 -48.36
C HIS A 262 7.85 -18.87 -49.42
N GLU A 263 8.64 -18.72 -50.49
CA GLU A 263 9.03 -19.85 -51.36
C GLU A 263 10.52 -20.21 -51.20
N MET A 264 10.95 -20.74 -50.05
CA MET A 264 12.25 -21.45 -49.88
C MET A 264 12.40 -22.17 -48.50
N ASN A 265 11.48 -23.07 -48.08
CA ASN A 265 11.80 -23.98 -46.95
C ASN A 265 11.05 -25.32 -46.82
N GLU A 266 10.43 -25.88 -47.87
CA GLU A 266 9.90 -27.26 -47.83
C GLU A 266 10.88 -28.24 -48.49
N GLY A 267 11.96 -28.58 -47.77
CA GLY A 267 13.07 -29.36 -48.33
C GLY A 267 13.86 -30.26 -47.38
N LEU A 268 13.50 -30.38 -46.09
CA LEU A 268 14.39 -31.04 -45.11
C LEU A 268 13.71 -31.83 -43.97
N LYS A 269 12.71 -32.67 -44.31
CA LYS A 269 12.12 -33.67 -43.38
C LYS A 269 12.03 -35.09 -43.98
N LYS A 270 13.18 -35.76 -44.10
CA LYS A 270 13.27 -37.23 -44.27
C LYS A 270 14.64 -37.76 -43.83
N ARG A 271 14.65 -38.93 -43.17
CA ARG A 271 15.79 -39.54 -42.44
C ARG A 271 16.11 -38.76 -41.14
N LYS A 272 16.29 -39.38 -39.96
CA LYS A 272 16.64 -40.78 -39.65
C LYS A 272 15.72 -41.42 -38.59
N ALA A 273 15.55 -42.73 -38.71
CA ALA A 273 15.40 -43.64 -37.58
C ALA A 273 16.72 -44.44 -37.42
N ASP A 274 16.76 -45.32 -36.42
CA ASP A 274 17.78 -46.36 -36.15
C ASP A 274 19.18 -45.93 -35.65
N GLY A 275 19.77 -46.76 -34.78
CA GLY A 275 21.10 -46.61 -34.16
C GLY A 275 21.09 -45.69 -32.91
N SER A 276 21.00 -46.16 -31.65
CA SER A 276 21.58 -47.30 -30.91
C SER A 276 23.03 -47.09 -30.42
N ALA A 277 23.17 -47.10 -29.08
CA ALA A 277 24.35 -47.38 -28.23
C ALA A 277 25.72 -46.69 -28.50
N SER A 278 26.28 -46.06 -27.44
CA SER A 278 27.47 -46.57 -26.71
C SER A 278 28.44 -45.49 -26.16
N THR A 279 28.95 -45.75 -24.94
CA THR A 279 30.27 -45.38 -24.38
C THR A 279 30.72 -43.93 -24.10
N ALA A 280 31.25 -43.80 -22.87
CA ALA A 280 32.51 -43.12 -22.49
C ALA A 280 32.63 -41.59 -22.56
N GLU A 281 32.44 -40.98 -21.38
CA GLU A 281 33.56 -40.38 -20.62
C GLU A 281 34.66 -39.64 -21.39
N GLN A 282 34.70 -38.29 -21.28
CA GLN A 282 35.98 -37.63 -21.03
C GLN A 282 35.88 -36.36 -20.18
N LYS A 283 36.86 -36.21 -19.29
CA LYS A 283 36.93 -35.26 -18.17
C LYS A 283 38.09 -34.30 -18.43
N ARG A 284 37.85 -33.00 -18.60
CA ARG A 284 38.93 -31.98 -18.68
C ARG A 284 38.65 -30.72 -17.87
N ARG A 285 39.71 -30.28 -17.17
CA ARG A 285 39.81 -29.01 -16.43
C ARG A 285 40.30 -27.90 -17.36
N LEU A 286 39.83 -26.68 -17.15
CA LEU A 286 40.61 -25.43 -17.20
C LEU A 286 40.06 -24.59 -16.01
N GLN A 287 40.79 -24.41 -14.90
CA GLN A 287 41.93 -23.51 -14.67
C GLN A 287 41.61 -22.03 -14.94
N ALA A 288 41.73 -21.22 -13.88
CA ALA A 288 41.62 -19.78 -13.91
C ALA A 288 42.99 -19.13 -14.22
N VAL A 289 42.96 -17.95 -14.84
CA VAL A 289 44.14 -17.11 -15.05
C VAL A 289 43.75 -15.65 -14.81
N THR A 290 44.29 -15.07 -13.75
CA THR A 290 44.58 -13.62 -13.66
C THR A 290 46.00 -13.37 -14.17
N PRO A 291 46.26 -12.18 -14.71
CA PRO A 291 47.36 -11.40 -14.14
C PRO A 291 47.02 -9.90 -13.96
N SER A 292 47.83 -9.23 -13.14
CA SER A 292 47.66 -7.84 -12.71
C SER A 292 48.51 -6.85 -13.52
N THR A 293 48.62 -5.61 -13.00
CA THR A 293 49.67 -4.59 -13.29
C THR A 293 49.48 -3.80 -14.62
N THR A 294 49.81 -2.49 -14.73
CA THR A 294 50.62 -1.59 -13.85
C THR A 294 50.26 -0.10 -14.05
N ALA A 295 50.32 0.74 -12.99
CA ALA A 295 50.84 2.14 -12.97
C ALA A 295 50.21 3.21 -13.95
N LEU A 296 50.43 4.54 -13.94
CA LEU A 296 50.99 5.62 -13.07
C LEU A 296 50.38 6.98 -13.59
N THR A 297 50.44 8.20 -13.02
CA THR A 297 51.16 8.82 -11.88
C THR A 297 50.38 10.04 -11.31
N THR A 298 50.91 10.64 -10.24
CA THR A 298 50.68 11.98 -9.62
C THR A 298 50.13 13.15 -10.46
N SER A 299 49.30 14.00 -9.82
CA SER A 299 49.69 15.38 -9.43
C SER A 299 48.70 15.98 -8.41
N GLY A 300 49.04 17.09 -7.75
CA GLY A 300 48.16 17.81 -6.82
C GLY A 300 48.77 19.10 -6.25
N THR A 301 47.94 19.97 -5.68
CA THR A 301 48.35 21.24 -5.01
C THR A 301 47.34 21.59 -3.89
N PRO A 302 47.77 22.03 -2.68
CA PRO A 302 46.88 22.36 -1.56
C PRO A 302 46.59 23.87 -1.41
N MET A 303 45.47 24.22 -0.75
CA MET A 303 45.12 25.58 -0.27
C MET A 303 44.20 25.48 0.98
N PRO A 304 43.98 26.56 1.77
CA PRO A 304 44.22 26.47 3.22
C PRO A 304 42.99 26.41 4.14
N ARG A 305 43.22 25.88 5.34
CA ARG A 305 42.36 26.08 6.53
C ARG A 305 42.26 27.57 6.89
N THR A 306 41.06 28.06 7.16
CA THR A 306 40.83 29.33 7.86
C THR A 306 40.11 29.09 9.19
N GLN A 307 40.65 29.64 10.29
CA GLN A 307 40.06 29.51 11.62
C GLN A 307 39.06 30.64 11.87
N LYS A 308 37.76 30.35 11.92
CA LYS A 308 36.73 31.31 12.37
C LYS A 308 36.56 31.23 13.89
N LYS A 309 36.84 32.34 14.59
CA LYS A 309 36.57 32.50 16.03
C LYS A 309 35.05 32.53 16.28
N ARG A 310 34.51 31.57 17.04
CA ARG A 310 33.16 31.68 17.62
C ARG A 310 33.15 32.81 18.65
N LYS A 311 32.30 33.83 18.46
CA LYS A 311 31.92 34.77 19.54
C LYS A 311 30.85 34.11 20.40
N ARG A 312 30.95 34.21 21.72
CA ARG A 312 29.82 33.94 22.63
C ARG A 312 28.75 35.02 22.42
N ARG A 313 27.50 34.62 22.16
CA ARG A 313 26.31 35.43 22.46
C ARG A 313 25.90 35.16 23.92
N GLY A 314 25.23 36.12 24.55
CA GLY A 314 24.65 35.94 25.89
C GLY A 314 23.28 35.24 25.82
N PRO A 315 22.73 34.80 26.96
CA PRO A 315 21.44 34.14 27.02
C PRO A 315 20.29 35.14 26.76
N ASN A 316 19.40 34.78 25.82
CA ASN A 316 18.09 35.40 25.73
C ASN A 316 17.13 34.71 26.71
N LYS A 317 16.16 35.46 27.26
CA LYS A 317 15.10 34.88 28.08
C LYS A 317 14.11 34.11 27.20
N ALA A 318 13.98 32.80 27.42
CA ALA A 318 12.78 32.07 27.03
C ALA A 318 11.60 32.43 27.96
N ALA A 319 10.37 32.23 27.49
CA ALA A 319 9.17 32.35 28.32
C ALA A 319 8.92 31.02 29.05
N GLU A 320 9.19 30.99 30.35
CA GLU A 320 9.02 29.82 31.23
C GLU A 320 7.51 29.51 31.40
N ILE A 321 7.02 28.51 30.65
CA ILE A 321 5.71 27.89 30.92
C ILE A 321 5.90 27.02 32.17
N LYS A 322 5.31 27.44 33.29
CA LYS A 322 5.44 26.72 34.56
C LYS A 322 4.58 25.46 34.58
N GLU A 323 5.24 24.31 34.74
CA GLU A 323 4.58 23.09 35.19
C GLU A 323 4.63 23.04 36.73
N ASP A 324 3.47 23.22 37.37
CA ASP A 324 3.32 23.15 38.84
C ASP A 324 3.37 21.70 39.33
N ALA A 325 4.57 21.10 39.27
CA ALA A 325 4.86 19.77 39.79
C ALA A 325 4.78 19.74 41.33
N LYS A 326 3.60 19.38 41.84
CA LYS A 326 3.29 19.34 43.27
C LYS A 326 4.08 18.25 43.99
N LYS A 327 5.20 18.61 44.64
CA LYS A 327 5.92 17.72 45.56
C LYS A 327 5.14 17.55 46.86
N GLU A 328 4.86 16.31 47.22
CA GLU A 328 4.46 15.90 48.57
C GLU A 328 5.57 15.01 49.13
N ASP A 329 6.23 15.46 50.18
CA ASP A 329 7.38 14.76 50.77
C ASP A 329 6.90 13.53 51.57
N SER A 330 7.18 12.33 51.04
CA SER A 330 6.85 11.06 51.68
C SER A 330 8.12 10.25 51.90
N ASP A 331 8.57 10.17 53.15
CA ASP A 331 9.78 9.44 53.53
C ASP A 331 9.60 7.92 53.44
N GLY A 332 10.39 7.29 52.57
CA GLY A 332 10.96 5.97 52.82
C GLY A 332 10.13 4.74 52.47
N GLU A 333 10.31 4.25 51.24
CA GLU A 333 10.73 2.86 51.02
C GLU A 333 11.56 2.73 49.74
N LYS A 334 12.56 1.85 49.72
CA LYS A 334 13.38 1.58 48.52
C LYS A 334 12.78 0.40 47.75
N GLU A 335 11.70 0.66 47.02
CA GLU A 335 11.28 -0.26 45.98
C GLU A 335 12.36 -0.34 44.89
N GLU A 336 12.64 -1.56 44.41
CA GLU A 336 13.44 -1.75 43.20
C GLU A 336 12.60 -1.23 42.02
N ARG A 337 12.93 -0.02 41.52
CA ARG A 337 12.38 0.47 40.26
C ARG A 337 12.73 -0.52 39.16
N GLN A 338 11.75 -1.32 38.74
CA GLN A 338 11.84 -2.05 37.50
C GLN A 338 11.92 -1.03 36.37
N GLU A 339 13.01 -1.09 35.61
CA GLU A 339 13.21 -0.29 34.41
C GLU A 339 12.17 -0.72 33.37
N GLN A 340 11.03 -0.03 33.35
CA GLN A 340 10.01 -0.23 32.34
C GLN A 340 10.53 0.38 31.03
N GLU A 341 11.01 -0.50 30.15
CA GLU A 341 11.48 -0.18 28.80
C GLU A 341 10.45 0.73 28.09
N TYR A 342 10.85 1.95 27.73
CA TYR A 342 9.98 2.92 27.08
C TYR A 342 9.66 2.47 25.65
N VAL A 343 8.48 1.87 25.48
CA VAL A 343 7.94 1.50 24.17
C VAL A 343 7.10 2.66 23.64
N ARG A 344 7.73 3.50 22.82
CA ARG A 344 7.10 4.58 22.06
C ARG A 344 5.88 4.09 21.27
N SER A 345 4.71 4.71 21.49
CA SER A 345 3.52 4.47 20.68
C SER A 345 3.56 5.34 19.41
N ASP A 346 3.68 4.69 18.25
CA ASP A 346 3.65 5.33 16.94
C ASP A 346 2.22 5.37 16.32
N GLU A 347 1.16 5.21 17.12
CA GLU A 347 -0.25 5.17 16.68
C GLU A 347 -0.71 6.49 16.00
N TYR A 348 -1.49 6.38 14.92
CA TYR A 348 -2.01 7.55 14.19
C TYR A 348 -3.12 8.26 14.96
N VAL A 349 -3.05 9.59 15.06
CA VAL A 349 -4.16 10.41 15.54
C VAL A 349 -4.47 11.54 14.53
N SER A 350 -5.65 11.47 13.92
CA SER A 350 -6.18 12.52 13.05
C SER A 350 -6.60 13.76 13.86
N PRO A 351 -6.45 14.98 13.32
CA PRO A 351 -6.95 16.19 13.98
C PRO A 351 -8.48 16.21 14.10
N PRO A 352 -9.04 17.01 15.04
CA PRO A 352 -10.48 17.17 15.18
C PRO A 352 -11.10 17.78 13.92
N VAL A 353 -12.16 17.16 13.40
CA VAL A 353 -12.86 17.61 12.18
C VAL A 353 -13.31 19.07 12.29
N ASP A 354 -13.81 19.48 13.46
CA ASP A 354 -14.32 20.83 13.72
C ASP A 354 -13.23 21.90 13.84
N ALA A 355 -11.96 21.52 14.07
CA ALA A 355 -10.84 22.46 14.17
C ALA A 355 -10.35 22.94 12.79
N ILE A 356 -10.67 22.19 11.72
CA ILE A 356 -10.41 22.59 10.34
C ILE A 356 -11.57 23.48 9.87
N LEU A 357 -11.63 24.70 10.42
CA LEU A 357 -12.55 25.72 9.92
C LEU A 357 -12.38 25.85 8.40
N PRO A 358 -13.46 25.67 7.60
CA PRO A 358 -13.35 25.75 6.15
C PRO A 358 -12.95 27.17 5.77
N LEU A 359 -11.69 27.35 5.37
CA LEU A 359 -11.18 28.66 5.00
C LEU A 359 -12.06 29.22 3.85
N PRO A 360 -12.48 30.50 3.91
CA PRO A 360 -13.31 31.10 2.87
C PRO A 360 -12.67 30.91 1.50
N ALA A 361 -13.45 30.67 0.45
CA ALA A 361 -12.94 30.19 -0.85
C ALA A 361 -11.77 31.00 -1.45
N ALA A 362 -11.66 32.30 -1.14
CA ALA A 362 -10.51 33.15 -1.48
C ALA A 362 -9.14 32.70 -0.90
N PHE A 363 -9.15 31.76 0.06
CA PHE A 363 -7.98 31.11 0.65
C PHE A 363 -7.84 29.64 0.22
N ALA A 364 -8.74 29.08 -0.60
CA ALA A 364 -8.58 27.71 -1.10
C ALA A 364 -7.34 27.58 -1.99
N GLU A 365 -7.10 28.57 -2.86
CA GLU A 365 -5.87 28.71 -3.65
C GLU A 365 -4.62 28.94 -2.76
N ALA A 366 -4.82 29.44 -1.54
CA ALA A 366 -3.74 29.69 -0.58
C ALA A 366 -3.26 28.42 0.16
N ILE A 367 -4.02 27.31 0.11
CA ILE A 367 -3.67 26.06 0.81
C ILE A 367 -2.48 25.32 0.14
N HIS A 368 -2.11 25.67 -1.09
CA HIS A 368 -0.87 25.17 -1.69
C HIS A 368 0.38 25.75 -0.98
N PRO A 369 1.41 24.93 -0.67
CA PRO A 369 2.66 25.40 -0.08
C PRO A 369 3.44 26.38 -1.00
N GLU A 370 3.11 26.36 -2.30
CA GLU A 370 3.65 27.26 -3.32
C GLU A 370 2.86 28.59 -3.43
N SER A 371 1.92 28.87 -2.52
CA SER A 371 1.20 30.15 -2.51
C SER A 371 2.13 31.30 -2.16
N GLU A 372 2.64 31.98 -3.20
CA GLU A 372 3.53 33.14 -3.11
C GLU A 372 2.92 34.24 -2.19
N ALA A 373 1.60 34.40 -2.20
CA ALA A 373 0.88 35.33 -1.34
C ALA A 373 0.98 34.97 0.16
N LEU A 374 0.87 33.69 0.54
CA LEU A 374 1.12 33.29 1.93
C LEU A 374 2.59 33.45 2.29
N ASN A 375 3.51 33.02 1.42
CA ASN A 375 4.94 33.05 1.69
C ASN A 375 5.43 34.50 1.88
N ILE A 376 4.93 35.46 1.09
CA ILE A 376 5.16 36.91 1.28
C ILE A 376 4.54 37.43 2.59
N THR A 377 3.37 36.92 3.00
CA THR A 377 2.70 37.32 4.26
C THR A 377 3.49 36.82 5.47
N PHE A 378 3.90 35.56 5.46
CA PHE A 378 4.73 34.96 6.51
C PHE A 378 6.10 35.65 6.61
N LEU A 379 6.77 35.92 5.49
CA LEU A 379 8.03 36.69 5.45
C LEU A 379 7.90 38.13 5.98
N ARG A 380 6.71 38.74 5.89
CA ARG A 380 6.44 40.09 6.43
C ARG A 380 6.23 40.09 7.95
N GLU A 381 5.70 39.00 8.49
CA GLU A 381 5.37 38.84 9.91
C GLU A 381 6.47 38.16 10.73
N GLY A 382 7.46 37.55 10.06
CA GLY A 382 8.54 36.79 10.69
C GLY A 382 9.53 37.62 11.51
N GLN A 383 10.32 36.94 12.35
CA GLN A 383 11.34 37.55 13.19
C GLN A 383 12.56 38.03 12.39
N VAL A 384 13.14 39.15 12.82
CA VAL A 384 14.29 39.78 12.16
C VAL A 384 15.54 38.89 12.25
N GLY A 385 15.81 38.15 11.18
CA GLY A 385 16.95 37.24 11.06
C GLY A 385 16.60 35.83 10.56
N GLU A 386 15.30 35.50 10.47
CA GLU A 386 14.81 34.26 9.88
C GLU A 386 14.41 34.51 8.42
N ASP A 387 15.20 33.99 7.47
CA ASP A 387 14.97 34.19 6.03
C ASP A 387 13.97 33.19 5.41
N ASP A 388 13.53 32.16 6.17
CA ASP A 388 12.58 31.13 5.73
C ASP A 388 11.27 31.19 6.54
N PRO A 389 10.09 31.44 5.91
CA PRO A 389 8.81 31.49 6.60
C PRO A 389 8.37 30.14 7.22
N TYR A 390 9.00 29.04 6.84
CA TYR A 390 8.77 27.69 7.38
C TYR A 390 9.85 27.24 8.37
N SER A 391 10.80 28.10 8.76
CA SER A 391 11.65 27.85 9.93
C SER A 391 10.79 27.57 11.18
N ALA A 392 11.19 26.61 12.01
CA ALA A 392 10.58 26.37 13.33
C ALA A 392 10.59 27.63 14.21
N TYR A 393 11.54 28.54 13.96
CA TYR A 393 11.75 29.76 14.73
C TYR A 393 11.31 31.03 14.00
N ALA A 394 10.74 30.93 12.79
CA ALA A 394 10.28 32.06 11.97
C ALA A 394 9.42 33.09 12.74
N PHE A 395 8.67 32.65 13.74
CA PHE A 395 7.82 33.51 14.60
C PHE A 395 8.23 33.47 16.09
N GLY A 396 9.29 32.73 16.42
CA GLY A 396 9.73 32.46 17.80
C GLY A 396 8.89 31.40 18.53
N GLY A 397 8.21 30.53 17.77
CA GLY A 397 7.24 29.55 18.28
C GLY A 397 6.08 29.38 17.28
N PRO A 398 4.93 28.81 17.71
CA PRO A 398 3.72 28.76 16.90
C PRO A 398 3.14 30.16 16.67
N ARG A 399 2.53 30.38 15.50
CA ARG A 399 1.75 31.60 15.23
C ARG A 399 0.42 31.60 15.96
N TYR A 400 0.10 32.71 16.63
CA TYR A 400 -1.16 32.93 17.34
C TYR A 400 -2.28 33.56 16.49
N THR A 401 -2.03 33.80 15.19
CA THR A 401 -2.98 34.42 14.26
C THR A 401 -3.05 33.69 12.93
N PRO A 402 -4.24 33.50 12.34
CA PRO A 402 -4.39 32.86 11.04
C PRO A 402 -3.79 33.71 9.90
N PRO A 403 -3.50 33.13 8.72
CA PRO A 403 -3.69 31.72 8.36
C PRO A 403 -2.53 30.86 8.87
N PHE A 404 -2.79 29.88 9.73
CA PHE A 404 -1.77 29.06 10.41
C PHE A 404 -0.96 28.18 9.43
N ARG A 405 0.34 27.99 9.67
CA ARG A 405 1.16 27.04 8.90
C ARG A 405 0.78 25.60 9.26
N ARG A 406 0.84 24.70 8.29
CA ARG A 406 0.68 23.24 8.49
C ARG A 406 1.97 22.69 9.12
N LEU A 407 1.90 21.95 10.22
CA LEU A 407 3.09 21.58 11.00
C LEU A 407 4.08 20.73 10.19
N TYR A 408 3.59 19.86 9.28
CA TYR A 408 4.44 19.04 8.41
C TYR A 408 5.21 19.82 7.33
N LEU A 409 4.88 21.09 7.09
CA LEU A 409 5.61 21.99 6.18
C LEU A 409 6.70 22.78 6.92
N ILE A 410 6.64 22.85 8.26
CA ILE A 410 7.62 23.56 9.08
C ILE A 410 8.89 22.69 9.18
N GLN A 411 10.06 23.33 9.11
CA GLN A 411 11.34 22.65 9.34
C GLN A 411 11.38 22.02 10.73
N GLN A 412 12.11 20.91 10.88
CA GLN A 412 12.37 20.34 12.21
C GLN A 412 13.11 21.38 13.10
N PRO A 413 12.84 21.41 14.42
CA PRO A 413 13.52 22.28 15.38
C PRO A 413 15.00 21.90 15.55
N ASP A 414 15.76 22.71 16.30
CA ASP A 414 17.11 22.33 16.73
C ASP A 414 17.00 21.09 17.64
N PRO A 415 17.83 20.03 17.46
CA PRO A 415 17.84 18.87 18.34
C PRO A 415 17.94 19.22 19.85
N ALA A 416 18.67 20.29 20.20
CA ALA A 416 18.80 20.74 21.58
C ALA A 416 17.62 21.59 22.11
N ASP A 417 16.57 21.79 21.30
CA ASP A 417 15.31 22.38 21.75
C ASP A 417 14.34 21.26 22.15
N ASN A 418 14.14 21.11 23.46
CA ASN A 418 13.22 20.15 24.08
C ASN A 418 11.87 20.80 24.47
N SER A 419 11.58 22.02 24.01
CA SER A 419 10.36 22.73 24.35
C SER A 419 9.09 22.03 23.83
N GLY A 420 7.95 22.31 24.46
CA GLY A 420 6.66 21.78 24.02
C GLY A 420 6.29 22.13 22.58
N TRP A 421 6.87 23.21 22.00
CA TRP A 421 6.74 23.54 20.59
C TRP A 421 7.53 22.57 19.71
N ALA A 422 8.83 22.38 20.02
CA ALA A 422 9.70 21.46 19.30
C ALA A 422 9.14 20.02 19.32
N GLU A 423 8.69 19.55 20.48
CA GLU A 423 8.06 18.23 20.61
C GLU A 423 6.75 18.08 19.82
N ASN A 424 5.94 19.14 19.73
CA ASN A 424 4.73 19.12 18.90
C ASN A 424 5.06 19.07 17.40
N LEU A 425 6.14 19.74 16.96
CA LEU A 425 6.65 19.65 15.59
C LEU A 425 7.16 18.24 15.28
N ARG A 426 8.03 17.68 16.14
CA ARG A 426 8.58 16.33 15.96
C ARG A 426 7.49 15.29 15.88
N TRP A 427 6.50 15.32 16.78
CA TRP A 427 5.34 14.43 16.74
C TRP A 427 4.55 14.56 15.45
N ALA A 428 4.22 15.79 15.03
CA ALA A 428 3.46 16.02 13.80
C ALA A 428 4.24 15.58 12.54
N PHE A 429 5.57 15.73 12.54
CA PHE A 429 6.44 15.23 11.47
C PHE A 429 6.51 13.70 11.43
N VAL A 430 6.59 13.04 12.60
CA VAL A 430 6.56 11.57 12.73
C VAL A 430 5.23 11.02 12.23
N GLN A 431 4.11 11.59 12.68
CA GLN A 431 2.76 11.24 12.21
C GLN A 431 2.64 11.38 10.68
N ASN A 432 3.09 12.51 10.12
CA ASN A 432 3.09 12.74 8.66
C ASN A 432 4.09 11.84 7.90
N THR A 433 5.12 11.30 8.56
CA THR A 433 6.11 10.41 7.94
C THR A 433 5.63 8.97 7.91
N LEU A 434 5.04 8.48 9.01
CA LEU A 434 4.45 7.14 9.13
C LEU A 434 3.19 7.01 8.28
N TYR A 435 2.29 7.99 8.37
CA TYR A 435 0.97 7.98 7.74
C TYR A 435 0.95 8.91 6.52
N ARG A 436 1.96 8.74 5.67
CA ARG A 436 2.38 9.67 4.60
C ARG A 436 1.29 9.93 3.55
N HIS A 437 0.47 10.94 3.82
CA HIS A 437 -0.73 11.27 3.04
C HIS A 437 -0.60 12.70 2.45
N PRO A 438 0.18 12.88 1.37
CA PRO A 438 0.61 14.18 0.79
C PRO A 438 -0.34 15.39 0.78
N TYR A 439 -1.66 15.21 0.63
CA TYR A 439 -2.65 16.31 0.61
C TYR A 439 -3.83 16.03 1.54
N ARG A 440 -3.55 15.90 2.83
CA ARG A 440 -4.56 16.05 3.89
C ARG A 440 -5.09 17.50 3.91
N PRO A 441 -6.38 17.79 3.66
CA PRO A 441 -6.98 19.07 4.06
C PRO A 441 -6.97 19.20 5.60
N ASP A 442 -7.21 18.08 6.28
CA ASP A 442 -7.13 17.76 7.71
C ASP A 442 -5.69 17.59 8.20
N ALA A 443 -4.83 18.58 7.91
CA ALA A 443 -3.47 18.60 8.44
C ALA A 443 -3.38 19.39 9.75
N TRP A 444 -2.72 18.81 10.76
CA TRP A 444 -2.31 19.51 11.98
C TRP A 444 -1.58 20.82 11.62
N ASN A 445 -1.95 21.92 12.28
CA ASN A 445 -1.43 23.27 12.00
C ASN A 445 -1.20 24.05 13.30
N GLU A 446 -0.65 25.27 13.21
CA GLU A 446 -0.27 26.10 14.38
C GLU A 446 -1.44 26.62 15.24
N SER A 447 -2.72 26.32 14.94
CA SER A 447 -3.83 26.87 15.71
C SER A 447 -3.77 26.42 17.18
N PRO A 448 -4.12 27.28 18.16
CA PRO A 448 -4.04 26.93 19.58
C PRO A 448 -4.75 25.61 19.93
N GLU A 449 -5.89 25.35 19.31
CA GLU A 449 -6.71 24.15 19.48
C GLU A 449 -5.96 22.88 19.04
N HIS A 450 -5.24 22.95 17.90
CA HIS A 450 -4.38 21.86 17.46
C HIS A 450 -3.16 21.71 18.39
N MET A 451 -2.49 22.81 18.76
CA MET A 451 -1.29 22.74 19.61
C MET A 451 -1.60 22.16 20.99
N GLU A 452 -2.73 22.53 21.61
CA GLU A 452 -3.20 21.97 22.88
C GLU A 452 -3.60 20.50 22.75
N GLN A 453 -4.33 20.13 21.68
CA GLN A 453 -4.74 18.75 21.45
C GLN A 453 -3.53 17.82 21.18
N ILE A 454 -2.47 18.28 20.51
CA ILE A 454 -1.23 17.51 20.34
C ILE A 454 -0.54 17.30 21.70
N VAL A 455 -0.44 18.33 22.56
CA VAL A 455 0.13 18.18 23.91
C VAL A 455 -0.67 17.16 24.74
N LYS A 456 -2.00 17.16 24.60
CA LYS A 456 -2.86 16.15 25.23
C LYS A 456 -2.57 14.74 24.70
N ILE A 457 -2.56 14.54 23.38
CA ILE A 457 -2.28 13.25 22.74
C ILE A 457 -0.90 12.71 23.16
N ARG A 458 0.14 13.54 23.14
CA ARG A 458 1.48 13.13 23.57
C ARG A 458 1.49 12.69 25.03
N ARG A 459 0.80 13.40 25.93
CA ARG A 459 0.67 13.00 27.35
C ARG A 459 -0.15 11.72 27.52
N GLU A 460 -1.20 11.49 26.73
CA GLU A 460 -2.04 10.28 26.78
C GLU A 460 -1.32 9.03 26.22
N LEU A 461 -0.44 9.21 25.23
CA LEU A 461 0.39 8.14 24.63
C LEU A 461 1.78 7.99 25.30
N CYS A 462 2.08 8.76 26.35
CA CYS A 462 3.42 8.93 26.92
C CYS A 462 4.53 9.28 25.90
N TRP A 463 4.15 9.90 24.76
CA TRP A 463 5.06 10.15 23.66
C TRP A 463 6.02 11.31 23.94
N MET A 464 7.29 11.02 23.71
CA MET A 464 8.42 11.95 23.66
C MET A 464 9.33 11.60 22.47
N SER A 465 10.03 12.60 21.94
CA SER A 465 10.98 12.42 20.84
C SER A 465 12.24 11.67 21.26
N ASP A 466 12.96 11.19 20.26
CA ASP A 466 14.24 10.51 20.44
C ASP A 466 15.29 11.51 20.98
N GLU A 467 15.27 12.76 20.51
CA GLU A 467 16.14 13.84 21.03
C GLU A 467 15.86 14.23 22.49
N TYR A 468 14.58 14.18 22.92
CA TYR A 468 14.24 14.39 24.33
C TYR A 468 14.76 13.23 25.21
N GLN A 469 14.66 11.99 24.72
CA GLN A 469 15.16 10.81 25.43
C GLN A 469 16.69 10.84 25.56
N GLU A 470 17.42 11.14 24.47
CA GLU A 470 18.89 11.28 24.49
C GLU A 470 19.33 12.32 25.56
N GLN A 471 18.62 13.44 25.68
CA GLN A 471 18.93 14.44 26.71
C GLN A 471 18.67 13.96 28.14
N LEU A 472 17.61 13.19 28.40
CA LEU A 472 17.38 12.61 29.73
C LEU A 472 18.46 11.59 30.11
N ASP A 473 18.96 10.83 29.14
CA ASP A 473 20.01 9.83 29.35
C ASP A 473 21.38 10.50 29.60
N GLU A 474 21.64 11.66 28.96
CA GLU A 474 22.79 12.54 29.30
C GLU A 474 22.65 13.15 30.71
N ASP A 475 21.51 13.81 31.02
CA ASP A 475 21.26 14.43 32.34
C ASP A 475 21.22 13.41 33.51
N ALA A 476 21.00 12.13 33.23
CA ALA A 476 21.07 11.03 34.20
C ALA A 476 22.47 10.44 34.41
N SER A 477 23.46 10.86 33.62
CA SER A 477 24.83 10.32 33.61
C SER A 477 25.88 11.18 34.35
N ASP A 478 25.54 12.43 34.72
CA ASP A 478 26.41 13.44 35.36
C ASP A 478 26.23 13.53 36.91
#